data_AF-A0A7R9ZGH9-F1
#
_entry.id   AF-A0A7R9ZGH9-F1
#
_cell.length_a   1.000
_cell.length_b   1.000
_cell.length_c   1.000
_cell.angle_alpha   90.00
_cell.angle_beta   90.00
_cell.angle_gamma   90.00
#
_symmetry.space_group_name_H-M   'P 1'
#
loop_
_entity.id
_entity.type
_entity.pdbx_description
1 polymer ?
#
loop_
_entity_poly.entity_id
_entity_poly.type
_entity_poly.pdbx_seq_one_letter_code
_entity_poly.pdbx_strand_id
1 'polypeptide(L)'
;DDGTELVLSFADSGCDPEMSLPAYWDLRTKWNEEETEEADLSRSTPRVHGVVGCRCSDATAIVARVAGLESIPMVSPVSSAADLSNPVKYPSFFRLVGPDDERGQVGA
;
A
#
# COMPACT_ATOMS: atom_id res chain seq x y z
N ASP A 1 2.07 28.09 -14.23
CA ASP A 1 1.27 27.02 -13.65
C ASP A 1 1.91 25.68 -13.96
N ASP A 2 2.89 25.31 -13.14
CA ASP A 2 3.60 24.03 -13.12
C ASP A 2 2.83 23.00 -12.27
N GLY A 3 1.50 22.98 -12.39
CA GLY A 3 0.58 22.32 -11.48
C GLY A 3 0.96 20.87 -11.14
N THR A 4 0.93 20.53 -9.85
CA THR A 4 1.15 19.17 -9.38
C THR A 4 -0.05 18.29 -9.73
N GLU A 5 0.17 17.25 -10.52
CA GLU A 5 -0.82 16.25 -10.86
C GLU A 5 -0.67 15.01 -9.96
N LEU A 6 -1.78 14.53 -9.40
CA LEU A 6 -1.83 13.25 -8.69
C LEU A 6 -2.28 12.17 -9.67
N VAL A 7 -1.38 11.25 -9.98
CA VAL A 7 -1.67 10.09 -10.82
C VAL A 7 -1.96 8.89 -9.94
N LEU A 8 -3.00 8.14 -10.30
CA LEU A 8 -3.47 6.98 -9.55
C LEU A 8 -3.41 5.73 -10.41
N SER A 9 -3.12 4.60 -9.78
CA SER A 9 -3.22 3.26 -10.37
C SER A 9 -3.90 2.33 -9.37
N PHE A 10 -4.61 1.32 -9.88
CA PHE A 10 -5.41 0.40 -9.08
C PHE A 10 -5.05 -1.04 -9.42
N ALA A 11 -4.93 -1.87 -8.39
CA ALA A 11 -4.73 -3.30 -8.52
C ALA A 11 -5.63 -4.03 -7.51
N ASP A 12 -6.18 -5.18 -7.90
CA ASP A 12 -7.08 -5.95 -7.05
C ASP A 12 -6.31 -6.80 -6.05
N SER A 13 -6.50 -6.51 -4.76
CA SER A 13 -5.93 -7.28 -3.66
C SER A 13 -6.64 -8.62 -3.39
N GLY A 14 -7.83 -8.84 -3.97
CA GLY A 14 -8.62 -10.06 -3.80
C GLY A 14 -9.11 -10.33 -2.37
N CYS A 15 -8.90 -9.39 -1.41
CA CYS A 15 -9.02 -9.68 0.02
C CYS A 15 -8.14 -10.87 0.46
N ASP A 16 -7.07 -11.16 -0.28
CA ASP A 16 -6.28 -12.37 -0.16
C ASP A 16 -4.78 -12.01 -0.02
N PRO A 17 -4.08 -12.49 1.01
CA PRO A 17 -2.63 -12.31 1.18
C PRO A 17 -1.81 -12.67 -0.07
N GLU A 18 -2.12 -13.76 -0.76
CA GLU A 18 -1.39 -14.27 -1.92
C GLU A 18 -1.58 -13.38 -3.15
N MET A 19 -2.75 -12.76 -3.30
CA MET A 19 -3.03 -11.82 -4.39
C MET A 19 -2.54 -10.40 -4.10
N SER A 20 -2.53 -10.01 -2.82
CA SER A 20 -2.20 -8.65 -2.39
C SER A 20 -0.75 -8.24 -2.69
N LEU A 21 0.20 -9.17 -2.60
CA LEU A 21 1.61 -8.89 -2.87
C LEU A 21 1.90 -8.66 -4.36
N PRO A 22 1.46 -9.54 -5.29
CA PRO A 22 1.52 -9.26 -6.73
C PRO A 22 0.82 -7.94 -7.10
N ALA A 23 -0.35 -7.65 -6.50
CA ALA A 23 -1.06 -6.39 -6.74
C ALA A 23 -0.22 -5.16 -6.36
N TYR A 24 0.44 -5.18 -5.20
CA TYR A 24 1.39 -4.12 -4.82
C TYR A 24 2.57 -4.01 -5.78
N TRP A 25 3.12 -5.15 -6.22
CA TRP A 25 4.25 -5.17 -7.14
C TRP A 25 3.89 -4.60 -8.52
N ASP A 26 2.70 -4.91 -9.02
CA ASP A 26 2.17 -4.35 -10.26
C ASP A 26 2.07 -2.82 -10.19
N LEU A 27 1.59 -2.27 -9.06
CA LEU A 27 1.56 -0.81 -8.85
C LEU A 27 2.97 -0.20 -8.87
N ARG A 28 3.97 -0.94 -8.38
CA ARG A 28 5.37 -0.51 -8.31
C ARG A 28 6.09 -0.57 -9.65
N THR A 29 5.76 -1.53 -10.52
CA THR A 29 6.53 -1.77 -11.75
C THR A 29 5.84 -1.28 -13.02
N LYS A 30 4.50 -1.28 -13.07
CA LYS A 30 3.73 -0.98 -14.29
C LYS A 30 3.41 0.50 -14.42
N TRP A 31 4.44 1.31 -14.48
CA TRP A 31 4.28 2.71 -14.83
C TRP A 31 5.12 3.02 -16.05
N ASN A 32 4.43 3.57 -17.05
CA ASN A 32 4.91 3.78 -18.41
C ASN A 32 5.23 2.49 -19.18
N GLU A 33 4.24 1.62 -19.39
CA GLU A 33 4.25 0.69 -20.53
C GLU A 33 3.79 1.39 -21.83
N GLU A 34 4.20 2.65 -22.03
CA GLU A 34 4.24 3.28 -23.35
C GLU A 34 5.70 3.65 -23.63
N GLU A 35 6.28 2.86 -24.54
CA GLU A 35 7.48 3.09 -25.36
C GLU A 35 8.49 4.15 -24.88
N THR A 36 9.66 3.71 -24.43
CA THR A 36 10.93 4.25 -24.96
C THR A 36 12.06 3.27 -24.66
N GLU A 37 12.60 2.68 -25.72
CA GLU A 37 13.94 2.10 -25.72
C GLU A 37 14.92 3.18 -25.22
N GLU A 38 15.85 2.81 -24.33
CA GLU A 38 16.66 3.70 -23.48
C GLU A 38 15.96 4.10 -22.17
N ALA A 39 15.80 3.12 -21.27
CA ALA A 39 15.59 3.39 -19.85
C ALA A 39 16.82 4.13 -19.31
N ASP A 40 16.80 5.45 -19.39
CA ASP A 40 17.72 6.32 -18.69
C ASP A 40 17.68 5.94 -17.21
N LEU A 41 18.75 5.32 -16.72
CA LEU A 41 18.93 4.96 -15.31
C LEU A 41 18.82 6.19 -14.37
N SER A 42 18.77 7.42 -14.91
CA SER A 42 18.45 8.65 -14.19
C SER A 42 16.94 8.90 -13.97
N ARG A 43 16.05 8.41 -14.86
CA ARG A 43 14.60 8.40 -14.65
C ARG A 43 14.23 7.15 -13.87
N SER A 44 14.56 7.23 -12.57
CA SER A 44 14.12 6.36 -11.47
C SER A 44 12.93 5.51 -11.85
N THR A 45 13.04 4.19 -11.64
CA THR A 45 11.90 3.26 -11.57
C THR A 45 10.69 3.99 -10.99
N PRO A 46 9.52 3.87 -11.61
CA PRO A 46 8.36 4.56 -11.10
C PRO A 46 8.12 4.23 -9.64
N ARG A 47 8.14 5.25 -8.80
CA ARG A 47 7.95 5.06 -7.36
C ARG A 47 6.53 5.45 -7.02
N VAL A 48 5.78 4.47 -6.54
CA VAL A 48 4.54 4.72 -5.81
C VAL A 48 4.90 5.58 -4.60
N HIS A 49 4.29 6.76 -4.50
CA HIS A 49 4.54 7.70 -3.40
C HIS A 49 3.75 7.33 -2.13
N GLY A 50 2.68 6.55 -2.28
CA GLY A 50 1.84 6.08 -1.18
C GLY A 50 0.81 5.08 -1.68
N VAL A 51 0.32 4.24 -0.77
CA VAL A 51 -0.68 3.20 -1.06
C VAL A 51 -1.94 3.47 -0.25
N VAL A 52 -3.11 3.30 -0.89
CA VAL A 52 -4.40 3.31 -0.21
C VAL A 52 -5.00 1.91 -0.27
N GLY A 53 -5.36 1.34 0.87
CA GLY A 53 -5.85 -0.04 0.98
C GLY A 53 -5.15 -0.81 2.10
N CYS A 54 -5.26 -2.13 2.18
CA CYS A 54 -6.30 -2.96 1.57
C CYS A 54 -7.57 -2.90 2.44
N ARG A 55 -8.63 -3.59 2.03
CA ARG A 55 -9.84 -3.74 2.85
C ARG A 55 -9.63 -4.73 3.99
N CYS A 56 -9.17 -5.92 3.67
CA CYS A 56 -9.06 -7.03 4.60
C CYS A 56 -7.74 -6.99 5.35
N SER A 57 -7.80 -7.17 6.67
CA SER A 57 -6.63 -7.01 7.56
C SER A 57 -5.45 -7.91 7.19
N ASP A 58 -5.71 -9.13 6.73
CA ASP A 58 -4.66 -10.08 6.33
C ASP A 58 -3.93 -9.64 5.06
N ALA A 59 -4.68 -9.20 4.03
CA ALA A 59 -4.10 -8.61 2.83
C ALA A 59 -3.32 -7.31 3.14
N THR A 60 -3.89 -6.47 4.00
CA THR A 60 -3.24 -5.24 4.48
C THR A 60 -1.92 -5.56 5.18
N ALA A 61 -1.85 -6.60 6.01
CA ALA A 61 -0.65 -6.96 6.74
C ALA A 61 0.53 -7.31 5.81
N ILE A 62 0.28 -8.00 4.70
CA ILE A 62 1.33 -8.34 3.73
C ILE A 62 1.84 -7.08 3.02
N VAL A 63 0.93 -6.27 2.47
CA VAL A 63 1.30 -5.06 1.73
C VAL A 63 1.97 -4.02 2.64
N ALA A 64 1.48 -3.84 3.87
CA ALA A 64 2.03 -2.89 4.84
C ALA A 64 3.46 -3.24 5.26
N ARG A 65 3.81 -4.53 5.33
CA ARG A 65 5.20 -4.95 5.62
C ARG A 65 6.13 -4.56 4.48
N VAL A 66 5.74 -4.85 3.24
CA VAL A 66 6.56 -4.56 2.06
C VAL A 66 6.69 -3.05 1.85
N ALA A 67 5.59 -2.32 1.94
CA ALA A 67 5.60 -0.86 1.89
C ALA A 67 6.47 -0.26 3.01
N GLY A 68 6.45 -0.86 4.21
CA GLY A 68 7.31 -0.48 5.33
C GLY A 68 8.81 -0.63 5.05
N LEU A 69 9.23 -1.70 4.36
CA LEU A 69 10.63 -1.90 3.95
C LEU A 69 11.09 -0.82 2.96
N GLU A 70 10.18 -0.32 2.14
CA GLU A 70 10.45 0.72 1.14
C GLU A 70 10.22 2.15 1.66
N SER A 71 9.81 2.29 2.93
CA SER A 71 9.40 3.56 3.53
C SER A 71 8.26 4.26 2.76
N ILE A 72 7.39 3.48 2.13
CA ILE A 72 6.21 3.98 1.42
C ILE A 72 5.04 4.02 2.41
N PRO A 73 4.39 5.18 2.63
CA PRO A 73 3.24 5.28 3.51
C PRO A 73 2.05 4.52 2.92
N MET A 74 1.40 3.71 3.74
CA MET A 74 0.18 2.99 3.39
C MET A 74 -0.95 3.39 4.33
N VAL A 75 -2.10 3.75 3.77
CA VAL A 75 -3.30 4.13 4.53
C VAL A 75 -4.45 3.18 4.21
N SER A 76 -4.90 2.38 5.19
CA SER A 76 -6.13 1.59 5.02
C SER A 76 -7.36 2.39 5.48
N PRO A 77 -8.41 2.48 4.64
CA PRO A 77 -9.64 3.13 5.07
C PRO A 77 -10.44 2.28 6.07
N VAL A 78 -10.23 0.96 6.16
CA VAL A 78 -11.15 0.06 6.88
C VAL A 78 -10.52 -1.15 7.59
N SER A 79 -9.22 -1.43 7.44
CA SER A 79 -8.58 -2.56 8.14
C SER A 79 -8.42 -2.28 9.64
N SER A 80 -9.17 -3.00 10.47
CA SER A 80 -9.29 -2.73 11.90
C SER A 80 -8.48 -3.67 12.81
N ALA A 81 -7.86 -4.74 12.30
CA ALA A 81 -7.17 -5.70 13.17
C ALA A 81 -6.17 -5.03 14.14
N ALA A 82 -6.23 -5.41 15.41
CA ALA A 82 -5.41 -4.82 16.48
C ALA A 82 -3.91 -4.92 16.19
N ASP A 83 -3.47 -6.05 15.62
CA ASP A 83 -2.08 -6.36 15.28
C ASP A 83 -1.43 -5.32 14.34
N LEU A 84 -2.22 -4.68 13.47
CA LEU A 84 -1.74 -3.65 12.55
C LEU A 84 -1.26 -2.37 13.25
N SER A 85 -1.55 -2.23 14.55
CA SER A 85 -1.10 -1.09 15.37
C SER A 85 0.37 -1.22 15.82
N ASN A 86 1.06 -2.31 15.50
CA ASN A 86 2.45 -2.53 15.90
C ASN A 86 3.42 -1.78 14.95
N PRO A 87 4.04 -0.66 15.38
CA PRO A 87 4.89 0.16 14.51
C PRO A 87 6.23 -0.51 14.20
N VAL A 88 6.64 -1.54 14.94
CA VAL A 88 7.85 -2.32 14.63
C VAL A 88 7.58 -3.27 13.46
N LYS A 89 6.36 -3.84 13.39
CA LYS A 89 5.94 -4.71 12.28
C LYS A 89 5.49 -3.94 11.05
N TYR A 90 4.87 -2.78 11.24
CA TYR A 90 4.23 -1.99 10.18
C TYR A 90 4.62 -0.50 10.30
N PRO A 91 5.89 -0.14 10.03
CA PRO A 91 6.45 1.18 10.36
C PRO A 91 5.87 2.35 9.57
N SER A 92 5.26 2.11 8.41
CA SER A 92 4.67 3.13 7.54
C SER A 92 3.16 2.95 7.35
N PHE A 93 2.51 2.19 8.23
CA PHE A 93 1.08 1.90 8.14
C PHE A 93 0.24 2.87 8.96
N PHE A 94 -0.84 3.35 8.35
CA PHE A 94 -1.86 4.18 8.95
C PHE A 94 -3.24 3.65 8.59
N ARG A 95 -4.26 4.05 9.35
CA ARG A 95 -5.66 3.73 9.02
C ARG A 95 -6.61 4.80 9.50
N LEU A 96 -7.79 4.85 8.87
CA LEU A 96 -8.86 5.79 9.19
C LEU A 96 -9.85 5.27 10.25
N VAL A 97 -9.77 3.98 10.60
CA VAL A 97 -10.62 3.33 11.61
C VAL A 97 -9.82 2.97 12.86
N GLY A 98 -10.51 2.91 14.00
CA GLY A 98 -9.92 2.44 15.27
C GLY A 98 -9.51 0.97 15.20
N PRO A 99 -8.51 0.54 16.01
CA PRO A 99 -8.23 -0.87 16.24
C PRO A 99 -9.46 -1.61 16.76
N ASP A 100 -9.60 -2.87 16.38
CA ASP A 100 -10.41 -3.82 17.10
C ASP A 100 -9.86 -3.96 18.54
N ASP A 101 -10.76 -4.13 19.50
CA ASP A 101 -10.44 -4.51 20.86
C ASP A 101 -10.09 -6.01 20.95
N GLU A 102 -9.75 -6.49 22.15
CA GLU A 102 -9.44 -7.91 22.39
C GLU A 102 -10.59 -8.87 22.02
N ARG A 103 -11.80 -8.34 21.79
CA ARG A 103 -13.01 -9.10 21.44
C ARG A 103 -13.37 -8.98 19.96
N GLY A 104 -12.54 -8.31 19.15
CA GLY A 104 -12.79 -8.11 17.73
C GLY A 104 -13.85 -7.02 17.43
N GLN A 105 -14.11 -6.12 18.38
CA GLN A 105 -15.04 -5.00 18.21
C GLN A 105 -14.25 -3.72 17.95
N VAL A 106 -14.69 -2.89 17.00
CA VAL A 106 -14.02 -1.60 16.73
C VAL A 106 -14.04 -0.74 17.99
N GLY A 107 -12.86 -0.39 18.50
CA GLY A 107 -12.70 0.54 19.61
C GLY A 107 -13.11 1.95 19.15
N ALA A 108 -14.13 2.50 19.79
CA ALA A 108 -14.58 3.88 19.59
C ALA A 108 -13.68 4.88 20.33
#